data_AF-A0A2V7WT46-F1
#
_entry.id   AF-A0A2V7WT46-F1
#
_cell.length_a   1.000
_cell.length_b   1.000
_cell.length_c   1.000
_cell.angle_alpha   90.00
_cell.angle_beta   90.00
_cell.angle_gamma   90.00
#
_symmetry.space_group_name_H-M   'P 1'
#
loop_
_entity.id
_entity.type
_entity.pdbx_description
1 polymer ?
#
loop_
_entity_poly.entity_id
_entity_poly.type
_entity_poly.pdbx_seq_one_letter_code
_entity_poly.pdbx_strand_id
1 'polypeptide(L)'
;MPVQIGAKTHSFTDPTGLLSDCHRRIEMFLEALAAVGKVMDEPPSEETARALQSALVYFRQAAPKHTADEEESLFPRLRGREEAELRSALSTLDRLEKDHDTVSPLHAEVERLA
;
A
#
# COMPACT_ATOMS: atom_id res chain seq x y z
N MET A 1 -6.93 14.92 0.16
CA MET A 1 -6.24 16.15 0.66
C MET A 1 -4.84 16.16 0.09
N PRO A 2 -4.31 17.32 -0.37
CA PRO A 2 -2.95 17.35 -0.93
C PRO A 2 -1.92 16.98 0.14
N VAL A 3 -0.97 16.13 -0.24
CA VAL A 3 0.12 15.67 0.62
C VAL A 3 0.95 16.87 1.08
N GLN A 4 0.98 17.15 2.39
CA GLN A 4 1.85 18.17 2.95
C GLN A 4 3.29 17.67 3.04
N ILE A 5 4.19 18.27 2.26
CA ILE A 5 5.63 18.10 2.43
C ILE A 5 6.04 18.83 3.71
N GLY A 6 6.46 18.07 4.74
CA GLY A 6 6.83 18.58 6.07
C GLY A 6 5.93 18.11 7.23
N ALA A 7 4.95 17.24 6.99
CA ALA A 7 4.18 16.61 8.07
C ALA A 7 5.10 15.79 8.99
N LYS A 8 4.86 15.80 10.31
CA LYS A 8 5.58 14.95 11.28
C LYS A 8 5.47 13.50 10.81
N THR A 9 6.57 12.95 10.32
CA THR A 9 6.64 11.52 10.02
C THR A 9 6.49 10.76 11.33
N HIS A 10 5.59 9.78 11.35
CA HIS A 10 5.50 8.90 12.50
C HIS A 10 6.84 8.18 12.69
N SER A 11 7.23 7.97 13.95
CA SER A 11 8.48 7.29 14.31
C SER A 11 8.20 5.79 14.50
N PHE A 12 9.23 4.95 14.54
CA PHE A 12 9.11 3.53 14.88
C PHE A 12 8.48 3.25 16.26
N THR A 13 8.37 4.28 17.12
CA THR A 13 7.62 4.23 18.38
C THR A 13 6.11 4.35 18.22
N ASP A 14 5.62 4.64 17.01
CA ASP A 14 4.21 4.70 16.62
C ASP A 14 3.99 3.88 15.33
N PRO A 15 3.98 2.54 15.43
CA PRO A 15 3.87 1.66 14.26
C PRO A 15 2.54 1.81 13.52
N THR A 16 1.45 2.13 14.23
CA THR A 16 0.14 2.39 13.62
C THR A 16 0.14 3.67 12.77
N GLY A 17 0.84 4.70 13.23
CA GLY A 17 1.05 5.92 12.44
C GLY A 17 1.89 5.68 11.19
N LEU A 18 2.93 4.84 11.29
CA LEU A 18 3.73 4.44 10.12
C LEU A 18 2.92 3.65 9.08
N LEU A 19 2.09 2.70 9.52
CA LEU A 19 1.18 1.98 8.61
C LEU A 19 0.18 2.93 7.93
N SER A 20 -0.34 3.90 8.68
CA SER A 20 -1.24 4.93 8.14
C SER A 20 -0.55 5.82 7.09
N ASP A 21 0.73 6.16 7.30
CA ASP A 21 1.55 6.87 6.31
C ASP A 21 1.74 6.04 5.03
N CYS A 22 1.96 4.74 5.16
CA CYS A 22 2.03 3.83 4.02
C CYS A 22 0.70 3.78 3.26
N HIS A 23 -0.45 3.66 3.94
CA HIS A 23 -1.77 3.65 3.30
C HIS A 23 -2.03 4.94 2.49
N ARG A 24 -1.69 6.11 3.04
CA ARG A 24 -1.80 7.39 2.30
C ARG A 24 -0.97 7.42 1.02
N ARG A 25 0.22 6.82 1.04
CA ARG A 25 1.08 6.73 -0.15
C ARG A 25 0.52 5.75 -1.17
N ILE A 26 0.00 4.60 -0.73
CA ILE A 26 -0.69 3.64 -1.59
C ILE A 26 -1.83 4.34 -2.33
N GLU A 27 -2.72 5.05 -1.62
CA GLU A 27 -3.83 5.80 -2.21
C GLU A 27 -3.35 6.81 -3.26
N MET A 28 -2.35 7.62 -2.92
CA MET A 28 -1.77 8.62 -3.84
C MET A 28 -1.24 7.97 -5.13
N PHE A 29 -0.52 6.85 -5.03
CA PHE A 29 0.03 6.17 -6.20
C PHE A 29 -1.04 5.41 -7.00
N LEU A 30 -2.08 4.88 -6.35
CA LEU A 30 -3.24 4.31 -7.05
C LEU A 30 -3.99 5.38 -7.84
N GLU A 31 -4.19 6.58 -7.26
CA GLU A 31 -4.78 7.72 -7.98
C GLU A 31 -3.93 8.13 -9.19
N ALA A 32 -2.61 8.15 -9.05
CA ALA A 32 -1.69 8.43 -10.14
C ALA A 32 -1.79 7.38 -11.26
N LEU A 33 -1.78 6.08 -10.93
CA LEU A 33 -1.95 5.01 -11.92
C LEU A 33 -3.31 5.07 -12.61
N ALA A 34 -4.38 5.38 -11.87
CA ALA A 34 -5.71 5.56 -12.45
C ALA A 34 -5.77 6.76 -13.41
N ALA A 35 -5.02 7.83 -13.14
CA ALA A 35 -4.90 8.96 -14.05
C ALA A 35 -4.09 8.60 -15.32
N VAL A 36 -2.97 7.88 -15.17
CA VAL A 36 -2.19 7.37 -16.31
C VAL A 36 -3.03 6.47 -17.22
N GLY A 37 -3.82 5.55 -16.64
CA GLY A 37 -4.67 4.64 -17.40
C GLY A 37 -5.74 5.33 -18.25
N LYS A 38 -6.13 6.58 -17.92
CA LYS A 38 -7.11 7.35 -18.70
C LYS A 38 -6.55 7.94 -20.00
N VAL A 39 -5.23 8.03 -20.13
CA VAL A 39 -4.55 8.69 -21.25
C VAL A 39 -3.59 7.74 -21.98
N MET A 40 -3.69 6.43 -21.73
CA MET A 40 -2.72 5.44 -22.22
C MET A 40 -2.80 5.16 -23.73
N ASP A 41 -3.90 5.56 -24.38
CA ASP A 41 -4.08 5.42 -25.83
C ASP A 41 -3.30 6.49 -26.63
N GLU A 42 -2.76 7.49 -25.94
CA GLU A 42 -1.96 8.57 -26.51
C GLU A 42 -0.47 8.43 -26.10
N PRO A 43 0.48 8.97 -26.89
CA PRO A 43 1.87 9.04 -26.46
C PRO A 43 1.99 9.73 -25.09
N PRO A 44 2.62 9.10 -24.09
CA PRO A 44 2.64 9.65 -22.75
C PRO A 44 3.40 10.97 -22.73
N SER A 45 2.80 11.98 -22.09
CA SER A 45 3.53 13.19 -21.72
C SER A 45 4.68 12.83 -20.78
N GLU A 46 5.70 13.67 -20.69
CA GLU A 46 6.79 13.43 -19.73
C GLU A 46 6.29 13.35 -18.27
N GLU A 47 5.24 14.10 -17.95
CA GLU A 47 4.63 14.08 -16.62
C GLU A 47 3.95 12.72 -16.35
N THR A 48 3.17 12.23 -17.30
CA THR A 48 2.53 10.91 -17.24
C THR A 48 3.57 9.80 -17.09
N ALA A 49 4.66 9.85 -17.86
CA ALA A 49 5.75 8.87 -17.77
C ALA A 49 6.44 8.90 -16.40
N ARG A 50 6.72 10.09 -15.85
CA ARG A 50 7.31 10.26 -14.51
C ARG A 50 6.37 9.75 -13.40
N ALA A 51 5.08 10.02 -13.52
CA ALA A 51 4.08 9.55 -12.56
C ALA A 51 3.98 8.02 -12.55
N LEU A 52 3.92 7.40 -13.74
CA LEU A 52 3.94 5.95 -13.90
C LEU A 52 5.20 5.34 -13.26
N GLN A 53 6.38 5.86 -13.60
CA GLN A 53 7.64 5.32 -13.06
C GLN A 53 7.71 5.44 -11.54
N SER A 54 7.25 6.58 -10.99
CA SER A 54 7.25 6.78 -9.53
C SER A 54 6.33 5.80 -8.81
N ALA A 55 5.14 5.54 -9.37
CA ALA A 55 4.20 4.56 -8.84
C ALA A 55 4.76 3.14 -8.92
N LEU A 56 5.34 2.75 -10.06
CA LEU A 56 5.96 1.43 -10.25
C LEU A 56 7.11 1.19 -9.25
N VAL A 57 8.00 2.17 -9.08
CA VAL A 57 9.09 2.09 -8.09
C VAL A 57 8.55 1.93 -6.67
N TYR A 58 7.50 2.68 -6.31
CA TYR A 58 6.88 2.57 -4.99
C TYR A 58 6.27 1.19 -4.75
N PHE A 59 5.43 0.71 -5.67
CA PHE A 59 4.77 -0.59 -5.54
C PHE A 59 5.74 -1.77 -5.62
N ARG A 60 6.89 -1.60 -6.27
CA ARG A 60 7.99 -2.57 -6.26
C ARG A 60 8.66 -2.67 -4.89
N GLN A 61 9.02 -1.52 -4.30
CA GLN A 61 9.93 -1.52 -3.15
C GLN A 61 9.25 -1.43 -1.79
N ALA A 62 8.16 -0.67 -1.70
CA ALA A 62 7.52 -0.33 -0.43
C ALA A 62 6.30 -1.20 -0.13
N ALA A 63 5.49 -1.52 -1.14
CA ALA A 63 4.26 -2.29 -0.93
C ALA A 63 4.50 -3.71 -0.38
N PRO A 64 5.48 -4.50 -0.85
CA PRO A 64 5.76 -5.82 -0.27
C PRO A 64 6.19 -5.75 1.19
N LYS A 65 6.94 -4.70 1.57
CA LYS A 65 7.37 -4.47 2.95
C LYS A 65 6.18 -4.14 3.85
N HIS A 66 5.24 -3.35 3.35
CA HIS A 66 4.03 -3.03 4.07
C HIS A 66 3.16 -4.28 4.33
N THR A 67 2.96 -5.12 3.32
CA THR A 67 2.28 -6.42 3.50
C THR A 67 3.01 -7.29 4.51
N ALA A 68 4.34 -7.35 4.48
CA ALA A 68 5.12 -8.10 5.47
C ALA A 68 4.99 -7.54 6.90
N ASP A 69 4.99 -6.21 7.07
CA ASP A 69 4.76 -5.56 8.36
C ASP A 69 3.38 -5.95 8.95
N GLU A 70 2.39 -6.14 8.09
CA GLU A 70 1.05 -6.57 8.48
C GLU A 70 1.02 -8.08 8.79
N GLU A 71 1.41 -8.94 7.85
CA GLU A 71 1.24 -10.39 7.93
C GLU A 71 2.26 -11.10 8.84
N GLU A 72 3.51 -10.65 8.84
CA GLU A 72 4.57 -11.27 9.65
C GLU A 72 4.58 -10.74 11.09
N SER A 73 3.90 -9.60 11.33
CA SER A 73 4.03 -8.87 12.58
C SER A 73 2.69 -8.44 13.19
N LEU A 74 1.90 -7.59 12.54
CA LEU A 74 0.68 -7.06 13.14
C LEU A 74 -0.41 -8.14 13.33
N PHE A 75 -0.74 -8.88 12.29
CA PHE A 75 -1.84 -9.85 12.29
C PHE A 75 -1.61 -10.99 13.29
N PRO A 76 -0.41 -11.60 13.40
CA PRO A 76 -0.15 -12.61 14.42
C PRO A 76 -0.32 -12.09 15.84
N ARG A 77 0.08 -10.83 16.11
CA ARG A 77 -0.08 -10.21 17.43
C ARG A 77 -1.54 -9.93 17.77
N LEU A 78 -2.36 -9.57 16.78
CA LEU A 78 -3.80 -9.38 16.98
C LEU A 78 -4.52 -10.72 17.22
N ARG A 79 -4.14 -11.78 16.49
CA ARG A 79 -4.66 -13.15 16.69
C ARG A 79 -4.30 -13.74 18.04
N GLY A 80 -3.14 -13.37 18.59
CA GLY A 80 -2.70 -13.81 19.92
C GLY A 80 -3.45 -13.18 21.10
N ARG A 81 -4.43 -12.30 20.87
CA ARG A 81 -5.23 -11.67 21.93
C ARG A 81 -6.59 -12.33 22.07
N GLU A 82 -6.95 -12.69 23.30
CA GLU A 82 -8.23 -13.33 23.65
C GLU A 82 -9.30 -12.31 24.07
N GLU A 83 -9.39 -11.18 23.37
CA GLU A 83 -10.37 -10.12 23.69
C GLU A 83 -11.62 -10.30 22.82
N ALA A 84 -12.81 -10.31 23.44
CA ALA A 84 -14.08 -10.58 22.74
C ALA A 84 -14.42 -9.51 21.69
N GLU A 85 -13.92 -8.30 21.93
CA GLU A 85 -14.01 -7.11 21.09
C GLU A 85 -13.20 -7.25 19.79
N LEU A 86 -12.18 -8.10 19.76
CA LEU A 86 -11.33 -8.31 18.59
C LEU A 86 -11.95 -9.25 17.56
N ARG A 87 -13.04 -9.98 17.87
CA ARG A 87 -13.61 -10.97 16.94
C ARG A 87 -14.00 -10.39 15.58
N SER A 88 -14.55 -9.18 15.55
CA SER A 88 -14.88 -8.49 14.28
C SER A 88 -13.61 -8.05 13.54
N ALA A 89 -12.58 -7.64 14.28
CA ALA A 89 -11.27 -7.30 13.71
C ALA A 89 -10.61 -8.55 13.09
N LEU A 90 -10.65 -9.71 13.75
CA LEU A 90 -10.10 -10.96 13.22
C LEU A 90 -10.76 -11.37 11.89
N SER A 91 -12.10 -11.28 11.80
CA SER A 91 -12.79 -11.51 10.52
C SER A 91 -12.39 -10.50 9.43
N THR A 92 -11.98 -9.29 9.82
CA THR A 92 -11.46 -8.28 8.89
C THR A 92 -10.06 -8.67 8.43
N LEU A 93 -9.20 -9.16 9.32
CA LEU A 93 -7.85 -9.63 8.99
C LEU A 93 -7.91 -10.78 7.96
N ASP A 94 -8.80 -11.75 8.17
CA ASP A 94 -8.94 -12.89 7.26
C ASP A 94 -9.40 -12.46 5.85
N ARG A 95 -10.07 -11.31 5.73
CA ARG A 95 -10.41 -10.72 4.44
C ARG A 95 -9.23 -9.96 3.85
N LEU A 96 -8.49 -9.21 4.66
CA LEU A 96 -7.30 -8.47 4.21
C LEU A 96 -6.23 -9.42 3.65
N GLU A 97 -5.96 -10.55 4.30
CA GLU A 97 -5.00 -11.54 3.76
C GLU A 97 -5.43 -12.11 2.40
N LYS A 98 -6.74 -12.36 2.22
CA LYS A 98 -7.26 -12.78 0.90
C LYS A 98 -7.14 -11.67 -0.15
N ASP A 99 -7.34 -10.43 0.26
CA ASP A 99 -7.16 -9.27 -0.61
C ASP A 99 -5.66 -9.15 -1.00
N HIS A 100 -4.72 -9.39 -0.07
CA HIS A 100 -3.28 -9.44 -0.37
C HIS A 100 -2.91 -10.58 -1.33
N ASP A 101 -3.43 -11.80 -1.11
CA ASP A 101 -3.24 -12.93 -2.02
C ASP A 101 -3.74 -12.59 -3.45
N THR A 102 -4.87 -11.90 -3.54
CA THR A 102 -5.46 -11.49 -4.82
C THR A 102 -4.59 -10.45 -5.55
N VAL A 103 -3.93 -9.55 -4.82
CA VAL A 103 -3.11 -8.48 -5.39
C VAL A 103 -1.65 -8.93 -5.62
N SER A 104 -1.19 -10.00 -4.97
CA SER A 104 0.19 -10.53 -5.10
C SER A 104 0.65 -10.74 -6.57
N PRO A 105 -0.17 -11.31 -7.48
CA PRO A 105 0.21 -11.41 -8.90
C PRO A 105 0.37 -10.05 -9.60
N LEU A 106 -0.38 -9.01 -9.17
CA LEU A 106 -0.25 -7.66 -9.71
C LEU A 106 1.05 -7.00 -9.25
N HIS A 107 1.50 -7.25 -8.02
CA HIS A 107 2.85 -6.84 -7.58
C HIS A 107 3.94 -7.50 -8.43
N ALA A 108 3.77 -8.78 -8.80
CA ALA A 108 4.71 -9.45 -9.70
C ALA A 108 4.70 -8.87 -11.13
N GLU A 109 3.60 -8.31 -11.61
CA GLU A 109 3.56 -7.55 -12.87
C GLU A 109 4.30 -6.22 -12.73
N VAL A 110 4.15 -5.51 -11.62
CA VAL A 110 4.90 -4.27 -11.35
C VAL A 110 6.41 -4.51 -11.44
N GLU A 111 6.92 -5.62 -10.89
CA GLU A 111 8.34 -6.01 -11.01
C GLU A 111 8.82 -6.16 -12.46
N ARG A 112 7.94 -6.60 -13.38
CA ARG A 112 8.28 -6.73 -14.80
C ARG A 112 8.29 -5.38 -15.52
N LEU A 113 7.47 -4.44 -15.07
CA LEU A 113 7.25 -3.14 -15.71
C LEU A 113 8.21 -2.04 -15.22
N ALA A 114 8.79 -2.18 -14.02
CA ALA A 114 9.55 -1.15 -13.29
C ALA A 114 11.05 -1.13 -13.55
#